data_AF-A0A942W9G1-F1
#
_entry.id   AF-A0A942W9G1-F1
#
_cell.length_a   1.000
_cell.length_b   1.000
_cell.length_c   1.000
_cell.angle_alpha   90.00
_cell.angle_beta   90.00
_cell.angle_gamma   90.00
#
_symmetry.space_group_name_H-M   'P 1'
#
loop_
_entity.id
_entity.type
_entity.pdbx_description
1 polymer ?
#
loop_
_entity_poly.entity_id
_entity_poly.type
_entity_poly.pdbx_seq_one_letter_code
_entity_poly.pdbx_strand_id
1 'polypeptide(L)'
;MTHYGADCIGCSGITATGTVPQEGRTIAADWSIIPAGSEVMINGNTYIVEDRGGAIQGNVIDMFAGTEAESVERGVYYTEVFIKEQP
;
A
#
# COMPACT_ATOMS: atom_id res chain seq x y z
N MET A 1 -5.70 -8.01 1.36
CA MET A 1 -5.15 -6.75 1.86
C MET A 1 -4.27 -7.05 3.07
N THR A 2 -3.03 -6.58 3.04
CA THR A 2 -2.04 -6.70 4.13
C THR A 2 -1.67 -5.30 4.64
N HIS A 3 -0.88 -5.21 5.71
CA HIS A 3 -0.36 -3.93 6.21
C HIS A 3 1.15 -4.01 6.45
N TYR A 4 1.84 -2.87 6.28
CA TYR A 4 3.26 -2.73 6.58
C TYR A 4 3.58 -1.44 7.34
N GLY A 5 4.64 -1.50 8.17
CA GLY A 5 5.17 -0.40 8.97
C GLY A 5 6.48 0.13 8.40
N ALA A 6 6.81 1.39 8.71
CA ALA A 6 8.05 2.04 8.25
C ALA A 6 9.28 1.62 9.07
N ASP A 7 9.08 1.01 10.23
CA ASP A 7 10.08 0.63 11.23
C ASP A 7 10.67 -0.77 11.04
N CYS A 8 10.36 -1.44 9.92
CA CYS A 8 10.96 -2.73 9.59
C CYS A 8 12.49 -2.66 9.44
N ILE A 9 13.20 -3.66 9.96
CA ILE A 9 14.66 -3.76 9.88
C ILE A 9 15.08 -3.80 8.39
N GLY A 10 15.78 -2.74 7.94
CA GLY A 10 16.24 -2.59 6.54
C GLY A 10 15.36 -1.69 5.67
N CYS A 11 14.26 -1.15 6.20
CA CYS A 11 13.40 -0.21 5.50
C CYS A 11 13.98 1.21 5.58
N SER A 12 13.98 1.93 4.45
CA SER A 12 14.46 3.31 4.35
C SER A 12 13.47 4.34 4.89
N GLY A 13 12.23 3.92 5.19
CA GLY A 13 11.12 4.83 5.45
C GLY A 13 10.69 5.65 4.23
N ILE A 14 11.08 5.22 3.02
CA ILE A 14 10.75 5.87 1.75
C ILE A 14 10.12 4.83 0.82
N THR A 15 9.03 5.20 0.16
CA THR A 15 8.32 4.36 -0.80
C THR A 15 9.14 4.12 -2.07
N ALA A 16 8.77 3.13 -2.88
CA ALA A 16 9.42 2.89 -4.16
C ALA A 16 9.34 4.08 -5.15
N THR A 17 8.37 5.00 -5.01
CA THR A 17 8.32 6.25 -5.80
C THR A 17 9.16 7.39 -5.21
N GLY A 18 9.78 7.21 -4.05
CA GLY A 18 10.63 8.21 -3.41
C GLY A 18 9.90 9.14 -2.45
N THR A 19 8.65 8.85 -2.08
CA THR A 19 7.86 9.63 -1.12
C THR A 19 7.97 9.07 0.30
N VAL A 20 7.66 9.89 1.31
CA VAL A 20 7.49 9.39 2.68
C VAL A 20 6.11 8.73 2.75
N PRO A 21 6.00 7.45 3.16
CA PRO A 21 4.71 6.78 3.24
C PRO A 21 3.83 7.45 4.30
N GLN A 22 2.55 7.62 3.99
CA GLN A 22 1.58 8.27 4.85
C GLN A 22 0.36 7.39 5.06
N GLU A 23 -0.01 7.20 6.33
CA GLU A 23 -1.20 6.43 6.68
C GLU A 23 -2.46 7.09 6.11
N GLY A 24 -3.39 6.30 5.59
CA GLY A 24 -4.60 6.83 4.95
C GLY A 24 -4.39 7.34 3.52
N ARG A 25 -3.17 7.24 2.98
CA ARG A 25 -2.83 7.66 1.61
C ARG A 25 -2.06 6.57 0.87
N THR A 26 -0.95 6.11 1.43
CA THR A 26 0.03 5.27 0.74
C THR A 26 -0.35 3.79 0.76
N ILE A 27 -0.29 3.16 -0.41
CA ILE A 27 -0.41 1.70 -0.55
C ILE A 27 0.69 1.14 -1.47
N ALA A 28 0.98 -0.15 -1.30
CA ALA A 28 1.79 -0.95 -2.19
C ALA A 28 0.92 -1.89 -3.02
N ALA A 29 1.24 -2.03 -4.31
CA ALA A 29 0.56 -2.92 -5.23
C ALA A 29 1.53 -3.48 -6.28
N ASP A 30 1.07 -4.46 -7.07
CA ASP A 30 1.78 -4.93 -8.25
C ASP A 30 1.64 -3.90 -9.39
N TRP A 31 2.74 -3.22 -9.71
CA TRP A 31 2.77 -2.19 -10.76
C TRP A 31 2.49 -2.70 -12.18
N SER A 32 2.54 -4.02 -12.41
CA SER A 32 2.12 -4.59 -13.71
C SER A 32 0.60 -4.58 -13.91
N ILE A 33 -0.16 -4.43 -12.81
CA ILE A 33 -1.63 -4.39 -12.80
C ILE A 33 -2.11 -2.98 -12.44
N ILE A 34 -1.52 -2.38 -11.39
CA ILE A 34 -1.87 -1.05 -10.91
C ILE A 34 -0.59 -0.21 -10.84
N PRO A 35 -0.28 0.58 -11.89
CA PRO A 35 0.95 1.36 -11.95
C PRO A 35 1.11 2.33 -10.77
N ALA A 36 2.37 2.66 -10.46
CA ALA A 36 2.70 3.73 -9.52
C ALA A 36 1.97 5.04 -9.89
N GLY A 37 1.42 5.73 -8.90
CA GLY A 37 0.62 6.95 -9.05
C GLY A 37 -0.87 6.72 -9.26
N SER A 38 -1.32 5.46 -9.44
CA SER A 38 -2.75 5.17 -9.57
C SER A 38 -3.51 5.52 -8.30
N GLU A 39 -4.72 6.06 -8.45
CA GLU A 39 -5.67 6.25 -7.36
C GLU A 39 -6.62 5.05 -7.29
N VAL A 40 -6.77 4.47 -6.10
CA VAL A 40 -7.74 3.39 -5.84
C VAL A 40 -8.67 3.76 -4.71
N MET A 41 -9.90 3.26 -4.76
CA MET A 41 -10.89 3.40 -3.71
C MET A 41 -11.06 2.08 -2.96
N ILE A 42 -10.95 2.14 -1.64
CA ILE A 42 -11.04 1.01 -0.73
C ILE A 42 -11.94 1.43 0.43
N ASN A 43 -13.04 0.71 0.66
CA ASN A 43 -14.03 1.02 1.70
C ASN A 43 -14.50 2.50 1.69
N GLY A 44 -14.59 3.13 0.53
CA GLY A 44 -15.00 4.53 0.35
C GLY A 44 -13.89 5.57 0.53
N ASN A 45 -12.66 5.16 0.89
CA ASN A 45 -11.50 6.05 1.00
C ASN A 45 -10.61 5.94 -0.24
N THR A 46 -9.98 7.05 -0.63
CA THR A 46 -9.06 7.09 -1.79
C THR A 46 -7.62 6.93 -1.31
N TYR A 47 -6.86 6.08 -1.97
CA TYR A 47 -5.45 5.79 -1.73
C TYR A 47 -4.65 5.91 -3.01
N ILE A 48 -3.32 6.08 -2.88
CA ILE A 48 -2.39 6.25 -3.99
C ILE A 48 -1.35 5.13 -3.94
N VAL A 49 -1.14 4.46 -5.07
CA VAL A 49 -0.09 3.46 -5.24
C VAL A 49 1.26 4.18 -5.32
N GLU A 50 1.98 4.22 -4.20
CA GLU A 50 3.30 4.86 -4.12
C GLU A 50 4.40 3.82 -3.86
N ASP A 51 4.04 2.60 -3.45
CA ASP A 51 5.01 1.58 -3.08
C ASP A 51 4.84 0.27 -3.87
N ARG A 52 5.85 -0.60 -3.78
CA ARG A 52 5.80 -1.98 -4.27
C ARG A 52 6.64 -2.88 -3.38
N GLY A 53 6.20 -4.11 -3.20
CA GLY A 53 6.96 -5.15 -2.48
C GLY A 53 7.18 -6.36 -3.37
N GLY A 54 8.31 -7.05 -3.23
CA GLY A 54 8.59 -8.28 -3.99
C GLY A 54 7.57 -9.39 -3.76
N ALA A 55 6.93 -9.40 -2.58
CA ALA A 55 5.85 -10.31 -2.21
C ALA A 55 4.45 -9.81 -2.61
N ILE A 56 4.32 -8.56 -3.07
CA ILE A 56 3.06 -7.93 -3.46
C ILE A 56 2.89 -8.12 -4.97
N GLN A 57 2.46 -9.32 -5.36
CA GLN A 57 2.26 -9.72 -6.76
C GLN A 57 0.80 -10.10 -7.01
N GLY A 58 0.27 -9.75 -8.18
CA GLY A 58 -1.12 -10.02 -8.53
C GLY A 58 -2.11 -9.10 -7.80
N ASN A 59 -3.25 -9.66 -7.39
CA ASN A 59 -4.35 -8.92 -6.76
C ASN A 59 -4.13 -8.73 -5.24
N VAL A 60 -2.92 -8.31 -4.86
CA VAL A 60 -2.53 -8.04 -3.47
C VAL A 60 -2.31 -6.54 -3.30
N ILE A 61 -2.94 -5.98 -2.26
CA ILE A 61 -2.74 -4.59 -1.83
C ILE A 61 -2.18 -4.62 -0.41
N ASP A 62 -1.11 -3.87 -0.19
CA ASP A 62 -0.49 -3.67 1.12
C ASP A 62 -0.69 -2.22 1.57
N MET A 63 -1.34 -1.99 2.71
CA MET A 63 -1.64 -0.66 3.20
C MET A 63 -0.62 -0.20 4.24
N PHE A 64 -0.11 1.01 4.09
CA PHE A 64 0.78 1.57 5.10
C PHE A 64 0.02 1.85 6.40
N ALA A 65 0.49 1.29 7.51
CA ALA A 65 -0.14 1.41 8.82
C ALA A 65 0.67 2.27 9.82
N GLY A 66 1.78 2.89 9.40
CA GLY A 66 2.67 3.64 10.28
C GLY A 66 3.77 2.75 10.85
N THR A 67 3.43 1.91 11.83
CA THR A 67 4.36 1.00 12.52
C THR A 67 4.06 -0.48 12.30
N GLU A 68 5.04 -1.34 12.55
CA GLU A 68 4.90 -2.80 12.48
C GLU A 68 3.87 -3.28 13.52
N ALA A 69 3.86 -2.68 14.71
CA ALA A 69 2.87 -2.98 15.75
C ALA A 69 1.44 -2.70 15.27
N GLU A 70 1.19 -1.54 14.66
CA GLU A 70 -0.12 -1.19 14.09
C GLU A 70 -0.49 -2.10 12.91
N SER A 71 0.50 -2.52 12.12
CA SER A 71 0.29 -3.47 11.01
C SER A 71 -0.22 -4.83 11.50
N VAL A 72 0.37 -5.33 12.60
CA VAL A 72 -0.03 -6.60 13.23
C VAL A 72 -1.46 -6.53 13.77
N GLU A 73 -1.84 -5.41 14.39
CA GLU A 73 -3.21 -5.22 14.90
C GLU A 73 -4.28 -5.19 13.79
N ARG A 74 -3.95 -4.62 12.63
CA ARG A 74 -4.89 -4.54 11.49
C ARG A 74 -5.11 -5.87 10.78
N GLY A 75 -4.13 -6.77 10.85
CA GLY A 75 -4.22 -8.10 10.28
C GLY A 75 -4.42 -8.11 8.75
N VAL A 76 -4.96 -9.23 8.25
CA VAL A 76 -5.21 -9.47 6.83
C VAL A 76 -6.70 -9.64 6.59
N TYR A 77 -7.24 -8.94 5.60
CA TYR A 77 -8.63 -9.12 5.18
C TYR A 77 -8.80 -8.97 3.67
N TYR A 78 -9.94 -9.40 3.16
CA TYR A 78 -10.33 -9.28 1.75
C TYR A 78 -11.40 -8.21 1.62
N THR A 79 -11.22 -7.31 0.66
CA THR A 79 -12.20 -6.28 0.32
C THR A 79 -12.13 -6.00 -1.17
N GLU A 80 -13.18 -5.37 -1.70
CA GLU A 80 -13.19 -4.88 -3.08
C GLU A 80 -12.34 -3.62 -3.19
N VAL A 81 -11.58 -3.55 -4.29
CA VAL A 81 -10.72 -2.41 -4.61
C VAL A 81 -11.12 -1.91 -5.98
N PHE A 82 -11.44 -0.63 -6.07
CA PHE A 82 -11.85 0.00 -7.32
C PHE A 82 -10.74 0.93 -7.80
N ILE A 83 -10.31 0.76 -9.05
CA ILE A 83 -9.37 1.69 -9.67
C ILE A 83 -10.14 2.94 -10.07
N LYS A 84 -9.75 4.10 -9.54
CA LYS A 84 -10.39 5.39 -9.79
C LYS A 84 -9.70 6.12 -10.94
N GLU A 85 -8.37 6.12 -10.96
CA GLU A 85 -7.55 6.74 -12.00
C GLU A 85 -6.22 6.00 -12.15
N GLN A 86 -5.74 5.87 -13.39
CA GLN A 86 -4.42 5.33 -13.71
C GLN A 86 -3.66 6.35 -14.57
N PRO A 87 -2.37 6.57 -14.31
CA PRO A 87 -1.50 7.42 -15.14
C PRO A 87 -1.12 6.78 -16.48
#